data_AF-A0A7C1LGB1-F1
#
_entry.id   AF-A0A7C1LGB1-F1
#
_cell.length_a   1.000
_cell.length_b   1.000
_cell.length_c   1.000
_cell.angle_alpha   90.00
_cell.angle_beta   90.00
_cell.angle_gamma   90.00
#
_symmetry.space_group_name_H-M   'P 1'
#
loop_
_entity.id
_entity.type
_entity.pdbx_description
1 polymer ?
#
loop_
_entity_poly.entity_id
_entity_poly.type
_entity_poly.pdbx_seq_one_letter_code
_entity_poly.pdbx_strand_id
1 'polypeptide(L)'
;MNLENLTQQIKMKPDLEFGTIFSRSFDLFKKVWLQGFIILLLTFVVILPFYIVMYIPMIAMGITDPEALQHSEFPPLLAIAMCILVPVFVIGATTFALALNAAFLKICRQKDIGDETNDDYFFFFKEGRLGKVFILALYTFGLSILGALACGVGMFYVIVPVSLIPAFLAFSNELSPLEMVKASFTLGNKNWLVIFGLVFVTAFIAQLGFVLCCVGVLFTAMLGKVPAYYMYKDGVGFEEEV
;
A
#
# COMPACT_ATOMS: atom_id res chain seq x y z
N MET A 1 15.75 -8.62 -13.92
CA MET A 1 15.29 -10.03 -13.72
C MET A 1 14.05 -10.44 -14.55
N ASN A 2 13.88 -11.72 -14.91
CA ASN A 2 12.58 -12.30 -15.35
C ASN A 2 11.91 -13.02 -14.16
N LEU A 3 10.57 -13.19 -14.18
CA LEU A 3 9.78 -13.78 -13.09
C LEU A 3 10.25 -15.16 -12.64
N GLU A 4 10.69 -16.01 -13.56
CA GLU A 4 11.17 -17.36 -13.25
C GLU A 4 12.41 -17.32 -12.34
N ASN A 5 13.40 -16.51 -12.71
CA ASN A 5 14.62 -16.33 -11.93
C ASN A 5 14.31 -15.73 -10.55
N LEU A 6 13.41 -14.73 -10.50
CA LEU A 6 13.00 -14.11 -9.25
C LEU A 6 12.27 -15.11 -8.33
N THR A 7 11.42 -15.96 -8.90
CA THR A 7 10.71 -17.02 -8.15
C THR A 7 11.69 -18.06 -7.61
N GLN A 8 12.71 -18.44 -8.38
CA GLN A 8 13.77 -19.34 -7.92
C GLN A 8 14.60 -18.71 -6.80
N GLN A 9 14.98 -17.44 -6.93
CA GLN A 9 15.71 -16.71 -5.87
C GLN A 9 14.92 -16.68 -4.56
N ILE A 10 13.62 -16.34 -4.61
CA ILE A 10 12.75 -16.35 -3.43
C ILE A 10 12.75 -17.73 -2.76
N LYS A 11 12.69 -18.81 -3.54
CA LYS A 11 12.67 -20.18 -3.01
C LYS A 11 14.01 -20.59 -2.40
N MET A 12 15.13 -20.14 -2.96
CA MET A 12 16.48 -20.49 -2.49
C MET A 12 16.92 -19.71 -1.25
N LYS A 13 16.44 -18.47 -1.07
CA LYS A 13 16.74 -17.68 0.13
C LYS A 13 16.22 -18.39 1.40
N PRO A 14 16.80 -18.12 2.58
CA PRO A 14 16.22 -18.59 3.84
C PRO A 14 14.82 -18.01 4.07
N ASP A 15 14.07 -18.60 5.00
CA ASP A 15 12.80 -18.03 5.44
C ASP A 15 13.04 -16.71 6.19
N LEU A 16 12.04 -15.82 6.12
CA LEU A 16 12.09 -14.53 6.78
C LEU A 16 12.08 -14.73 8.31
N GLU A 17 12.94 -14.01 9.00
CA GLU A 17 13.02 -14.06 10.45
C GLU A 17 12.31 -12.87 11.08
N PHE A 18 11.21 -13.13 11.80
CA PHE A 18 10.37 -12.08 12.39
C PHE A 18 11.16 -11.09 13.25
N GLY A 19 11.91 -11.59 14.24
CA GLY A 19 12.56 -10.75 15.26
C GLY A 19 13.59 -9.79 14.65
N THR A 20 14.42 -10.31 13.75
CA THR A 20 15.44 -9.53 13.04
C THR A 20 14.83 -8.47 12.12
N ILE A 21 13.75 -8.78 11.38
CA ILE A 21 13.07 -7.80 10.51
C ILE A 21 12.35 -6.74 11.36
N PHE A 22 11.66 -7.15 12.41
CA PHE A 22 10.95 -6.26 13.32
C PHE A 22 11.92 -5.24 13.94
N SER A 23 13.01 -5.71 14.55
CA SER A 23 14.01 -4.85 15.21
C SER A 23 14.61 -3.83 14.23
N ARG A 24 15.10 -4.29 13.06
CA ARG A 24 15.66 -3.39 12.05
C ARG A 24 14.64 -2.40 11.50
N SER A 25 13.37 -2.78 11.39
CA SER A 25 12.30 -1.87 10.97
C SER A 25 12.11 -0.72 11.96
N PHE A 26 12.19 -0.98 13.27
CA PHE A 26 12.14 0.07 14.28
C PHE A 26 13.35 1.01 14.20
N ASP A 27 14.55 0.47 14.01
CA ASP A 27 15.76 1.29 13.91
C ASP A 27 15.78 2.14 12.65
N LEU A 28 15.34 1.59 11.51
CA LEU A 28 15.20 2.36 10.27
C LEU A 28 14.11 3.42 10.41
N PHE A 29 12.99 3.10 11.05
CA PHE A 29 11.91 4.06 11.26
C PHE A 29 12.36 5.31 12.03
N LYS A 30 13.23 5.16 13.04
CA LYS A 30 13.83 6.32 13.74
C LYS A 30 14.59 7.26 12.80
N LYS A 31 15.09 6.77 11.66
CA LYS A 31 15.76 7.58 10.64
C LYS A 31 14.78 8.18 9.61
N VAL A 32 13.68 7.48 9.31
CA VAL A 32 12.74 7.84 8.22
C VAL A 32 11.39 8.39 8.69
N TRP A 33 11.19 8.61 9.99
CA TRP A 33 9.89 9.02 10.54
C TRP A 33 9.37 10.31 9.90
N LEU A 34 10.25 11.28 9.62
CA LEU A 34 9.87 12.55 9.01
C LEU A 34 9.41 12.35 7.56
N GLN A 35 10.14 11.54 6.79
CA GLN A 35 9.77 11.19 5.43
C GLN A 35 8.46 10.41 5.39
N GLY A 36 8.24 9.52 6.36
CA GLY A 36 6.97 8.85 6.57
C GLY A 36 5.83 9.83 6.82
N PHE A 37 6.01 10.78 7.74
CA PHE A 37 5.05 11.83 8.01
C PHE A 37 4.71 12.65 6.75
N ILE A 38 5.72 13.04 5.96
CA ILE A 38 5.51 13.75 4.68
C ILE A 38 4.70 12.91 3.70
N ILE A 39 5.03 11.63 3.52
CA ILE A 39 4.29 10.71 2.65
C ILE A 39 2.83 10.58 3.08
N LEU A 40 2.57 10.53 4.39
CA LEU A 40 1.21 10.46 4.92
C LEU A 40 0.42 11.74 4.60
N LEU A 41 1.02 12.92 4.79
CA LEU A 41 0.40 14.20 4.42
C LEU A 41 0.11 14.28 2.92
N LEU A 42 1.08 13.89 2.08
CA LEU A 42 0.89 13.83 0.64
C LEU A 42 -0.27 12.89 0.27
N THR A 43 -0.37 11.74 0.94
CA THR A 43 -1.47 10.80 0.74
C THR A 43 -2.82 11.44 1.07
N PHE A 44 -2.93 12.18 2.18
CA PHE A 44 -4.16 12.89 2.52
C PHE A 44 -4.52 13.96 1.47
N VAL A 45 -3.57 14.79 1.08
CA VAL A 45 -3.78 15.86 0.09
C VAL A 45 -4.26 15.28 -1.24
N VAL A 46 -3.69 14.17 -1.67
CA VAL A 46 -4.01 13.54 -2.95
C VAL A 46 -5.36 12.82 -2.92
N ILE A 47 -5.76 12.23 -1.80
CA ILE A 47 -7.05 11.54 -1.68
C ILE A 47 -8.22 12.54 -1.49
N LEU A 48 -7.97 13.70 -0.89
CA LEU A 48 -8.99 14.74 -0.62
C LEU A 48 -9.87 15.12 -1.83
N PRO A 49 -9.34 15.40 -3.05
CA PRO A 49 -10.19 15.69 -4.21
C PRO A 49 -11.13 14.53 -4.57
N PHE A 50 -10.70 13.28 -4.40
CA PHE A 50 -11.55 12.11 -4.64
C PHE A 50 -12.71 12.05 -3.65
N TYR A 51 -12.47 12.39 -2.38
CA TYR A 51 -13.55 12.50 -1.40
C TYR A 51 -14.56 13.57 -1.80
N ILE A 52 -14.12 14.77 -2.19
CA ILE A 52 -15.03 15.84 -2.61
C ILE A 52 -15.92 15.38 -3.77
N VAL A 53 -15.34 14.75 -4.80
CA VAL A 53 -16.09 14.23 -5.95
C VAL A 53 -17.09 13.16 -5.54
N MET A 54 -16.72 12.27 -4.62
CA MET A 54 -17.61 11.22 -4.10
C MET A 54 -18.85 11.79 -3.39
N TYR A 55 -18.75 12.95 -2.73
CA TYR A 55 -19.88 13.59 -2.06
C TYR A 55 -20.82 14.37 -3.00
N ILE A 56 -20.43 14.65 -4.26
CA ILE A 56 -21.24 15.45 -5.21
C ILE A 56 -22.68 14.90 -5.36
N PRO A 57 -22.91 13.60 -5.58
CA PRO A 57 -24.28 13.08 -5.73
C PRO A 57 -25.13 13.27 -4.47
N MET A 58 -24.53 13.19 -3.28
CA MET A 58 -25.24 13.41 -2.01
C MET A 58 -25.63 14.87 -1.83
N ILE A 59 -24.71 15.79 -2.17
CA ILE A 59 -24.98 17.23 -2.11
C ILE A 59 -26.08 17.60 -3.11
N ALA A 60 -26.00 17.09 -4.34
CA ALA A 60 -27.02 17.31 -5.37
C ALA A 60 -28.40 16.82 -4.89
N MET A 61 -28.45 15.63 -4.29
CA MET A 61 -29.68 15.09 -3.72
C MET A 61 -30.26 15.98 -2.61
N GLY A 62 -29.43 16.40 -1.65
CA GLY A 62 -29.90 17.26 -0.55
C GLY A 62 -30.45 18.61 -1.01
N ILE A 63 -30.10 19.06 -2.22
CA ILE A 63 -30.64 20.27 -2.84
C ILE A 63 -31.94 19.97 -3.61
N THR A 64 -31.98 18.88 -4.37
CA THR A 64 -33.13 18.56 -5.24
C THR A 64 -34.30 17.93 -4.51
N ASP A 65 -34.02 17.14 -3.47
CA ASP A 65 -35.00 16.43 -2.67
C ASP A 65 -34.47 16.27 -1.23
N PRO A 66 -34.70 17.26 -0.34
CA PRO A 66 -34.23 17.22 1.04
C PRO A 66 -34.83 16.08 1.87
N GLU A 67 -36.03 15.60 1.50
CA GLU A 67 -36.73 14.51 2.20
C GLU A 67 -36.12 13.15 1.85
N ALA A 68 -35.52 13.01 0.66
CA ALA A 68 -34.79 11.80 0.27
C ALA A 68 -33.61 11.44 1.21
N LEU A 69 -33.05 12.40 1.94
CA LEU A 69 -32.01 12.15 2.96
C LEU A 69 -32.59 11.69 4.31
N GLN A 70 -33.89 11.87 4.53
CA GLN A 70 -34.60 11.45 5.74
C GLN A 70 -35.21 10.05 5.60
N HIS A 71 -35.48 9.63 4.36
CA HIS A 71 -35.93 8.28 4.06
C HIS A 71 -34.77 7.27 4.13
N SER A 72 -35.04 6.10 4.70
CA SER A 72 -34.07 4.99 4.80
C SER A 72 -33.71 4.35 3.45
N GLU A 73 -34.43 4.70 2.39
CA GLU A 73 -34.28 4.14 1.06
C GLU A 73 -33.52 5.09 0.15
N PHE A 74 -32.36 4.66 -0.33
CA PHE A 74 -31.61 5.44 -1.30
C PHE A 74 -32.32 5.44 -2.66
N PRO A 75 -32.54 6.61 -3.27
CA PRO A 75 -33.05 6.70 -4.64
C PRO A 75 -32.20 5.87 -5.62
N PRO A 76 -32.81 5.14 -6.57
CA PRO A 76 -32.08 4.30 -7.52
C PRO A 76 -30.97 5.03 -8.29
N LEU A 77 -31.19 6.31 -8.62
CA LEU A 77 -30.20 7.13 -9.30
C LEU A 77 -28.93 7.35 -8.47
N LEU A 78 -29.06 7.56 -7.15
CA LEU A 78 -27.92 7.69 -6.25
C LEU A 78 -27.19 6.37 -6.08
N ALA A 79 -27.93 5.27 -5.96
CA ALA A 79 -27.34 3.94 -5.89
C ALA A 79 -26.49 3.65 -7.14
N ILE A 80 -27.00 3.95 -8.34
CA ILE A 80 -26.25 3.80 -9.60
C ILE A 80 -25.02 4.70 -9.62
N ALA A 81 -25.17 5.98 -9.24
CA ALA A 81 -24.04 6.91 -9.18
C ALA A 81 -22.95 6.43 -8.22
N MET A 82 -23.31 5.96 -7.03
CA MET A 82 -22.36 5.44 -6.04
C MET A 82 -21.70 4.14 -6.49
N CYS A 83 -22.45 3.24 -7.13
CA CYS A 83 -21.89 2.01 -7.72
C CYS A 83 -20.79 2.29 -8.76
N ILE A 84 -20.84 3.42 -9.45
CA ILE A 84 -19.82 3.83 -10.42
C ILE A 84 -18.69 4.61 -9.73
N LEU A 85 -19.03 5.57 -8.86
CA LEU A 85 -18.06 6.46 -8.23
C LEU A 85 -17.18 5.76 -7.20
N VAL A 86 -17.71 4.81 -6.44
CA VAL A 86 -16.93 4.10 -5.41
C VAL A 86 -15.75 3.33 -6.01
N PRO A 87 -15.91 2.50 -7.07
CA PRO A 87 -14.77 1.89 -7.74
C PRO A 87 -13.76 2.91 -8.27
N VAL A 88 -14.22 4.01 -8.88
CA VAL A 88 -13.33 5.07 -9.38
C VAL A 88 -12.53 5.71 -8.23
N PHE A 89 -13.19 6.01 -7.11
CA PHE A 89 -12.55 6.50 -5.88
C PHE A 89 -11.51 5.51 -5.36
N VAL A 90 -11.88 4.25 -5.19
CA VAL A 90 -11.00 3.21 -4.62
C VAL A 90 -9.78 2.99 -5.50
N ILE A 91 -9.97 2.86 -6.82
CA ILE A 91 -8.87 2.66 -7.78
C ILE A 91 -7.97 3.90 -7.81
N GLY A 92 -8.56 5.10 -7.85
CA GLY A 92 -7.83 6.36 -7.78
C GLY A 92 -6.97 6.44 -6.52
N ALA A 93 -7.61 6.42 -5.35
CA ALA A 93 -6.94 6.50 -4.05
C ALA A 93 -5.85 5.42 -3.90
N THR A 94 -6.12 4.18 -4.30
CA THR A 94 -5.15 3.08 -4.24
C THR A 94 -3.97 3.31 -5.18
N THR A 95 -4.19 3.85 -6.39
CA THR A 95 -3.11 4.17 -7.33
C THR A 95 -2.12 5.16 -6.71
N PHE A 96 -2.61 6.26 -6.16
CA PHE A 96 -1.76 7.27 -5.54
C PHE A 96 -1.11 6.76 -4.25
N ALA A 97 -1.84 6.02 -3.43
CA ALA A 97 -1.30 5.43 -2.21
C ALA A 97 -0.19 4.39 -2.53
N LEU A 98 -0.35 3.57 -3.57
CA LEU A 98 0.68 2.62 -4.01
C LEU A 98 1.94 3.35 -4.49
N ALA A 99 1.78 4.40 -5.31
CA ALA A 99 2.90 5.21 -5.80
C ALA A 99 3.69 5.84 -4.64
N LEU A 100 3.00 6.48 -3.69
CA LEU A 100 3.62 7.12 -2.54
C LEU A 100 4.26 6.10 -1.59
N ASN A 101 3.60 4.96 -1.32
CA ASN A 101 4.20 3.91 -0.51
C ASN A 101 5.44 3.31 -1.17
N ALA A 102 5.44 3.08 -2.48
CA ALA A 102 6.61 2.59 -3.19
C ALA A 102 7.76 3.63 -3.15
N ALA A 103 7.46 4.91 -3.31
CA ALA A 103 8.46 5.99 -3.15
C ALA A 103 9.04 6.00 -1.72
N PHE A 104 8.20 5.86 -0.70
CA PHE A 104 8.64 5.72 0.70
C PHE A 104 9.60 4.54 0.89
N LEU A 105 9.33 3.38 0.28
CA LEU A 105 10.23 2.24 0.37
C LEU A 105 11.58 2.50 -0.32
N LYS A 106 11.62 3.26 -1.42
CA LYS A 106 12.90 3.69 -2.02
C LYS A 106 13.69 4.58 -1.06
N ILE A 107 13.03 5.50 -0.36
CA ILE A 107 13.64 6.33 0.68
C ILE A 107 14.17 5.46 1.83
N CYS A 108 13.40 4.46 2.27
CA CYS A 108 13.86 3.48 3.26
C CYS A 108 15.17 2.80 2.82
N ARG A 109 15.27 2.37 1.55
CA ARG A 109 16.51 1.80 1.00
C ARG A 109 17.67 2.79 1.09
N GLN A 110 17.46 4.03 0.64
CA GLN A 110 18.49 5.08 0.66
C GLN A 110 19.02 5.33 2.07
N LYS A 111 18.13 5.50 3.06
CA LYS A 111 18.53 5.75 4.45
C LYS A 111 19.10 4.52 5.17
N ASP A 112 18.74 3.31 4.74
CA ASP A 112 19.34 2.07 5.24
C ASP A 112 20.80 1.93 4.78
N ILE A 113 21.10 2.25 3.52
CA ILE A 113 22.47 2.16 2.97
C ILE A 113 23.32 3.41 3.22
N GLY A 114 22.74 4.48 3.79
CA GLY A 114 23.45 5.73 4.08
C GLY A 114 23.64 6.66 2.87
N ASP A 115 22.80 6.52 1.85
CA ASP A 115 22.78 7.42 0.68
C ASP A 115 22.16 8.78 1.05
N GLU A 116 22.89 9.86 0.77
CA GLU A 116 22.52 11.26 1.04
C GLU A 116 21.77 11.92 -0.13
N THR A 117 21.46 11.18 -1.19
CA THR A 117 20.65 11.66 -2.30
C THR A 117 19.31 12.23 -1.80
N ASN A 118 18.85 13.32 -2.45
CA ASN A 118 17.58 13.96 -2.11
C ASN A 118 16.39 12.99 -2.23
N ASP A 119 15.46 13.09 -1.28
CA ASP A 119 14.28 12.24 -1.20
C ASP A 119 13.30 12.56 -2.37
N ASP A 120 13.09 11.65 -3.32
CA ASP A 120 12.13 11.82 -4.43
C ASP A 120 10.75 11.20 -4.13
N TYR A 121 9.92 11.95 -3.41
CA TYR A 121 8.55 11.56 -3.05
C TYR A 121 7.64 11.28 -4.25
N PHE A 122 7.93 11.91 -5.40
CA PHE A 122 7.08 11.83 -6.59
C PHE A 122 7.69 10.96 -7.70
N PHE A 123 8.64 10.08 -7.37
CA PHE A 123 9.35 9.22 -8.32
C PHE A 123 8.43 8.43 -9.27
N PHE A 124 7.29 7.94 -8.77
CA PHE A 124 6.33 7.14 -9.54
C PHE A 124 5.30 7.98 -10.33
N PHE A 125 5.30 9.30 -10.17
CA PHE A 125 4.40 10.22 -10.88
C PHE A 125 4.99 10.72 -12.22
N LYS A 126 6.27 10.46 -12.45
CA LYS A 126 7.02 10.92 -13.62
C LYS A 126 7.10 9.83 -14.69
N GLU A 127 7.43 10.25 -15.92
CA GLU A 127 7.91 9.36 -17.00
C GLU A 127 6.97 8.19 -17.35
N GLY A 128 5.65 8.39 -17.30
CA GLY A 128 4.68 7.37 -17.69
C GLY A 128 4.56 6.17 -16.73
N ARG A 129 5.30 6.18 -15.61
CA ARG A 129 5.29 5.08 -14.62
C ARG A 129 3.94 4.90 -13.92
N LEU A 130 3.11 5.96 -13.88
CA LEU A 130 1.76 5.91 -13.32
C LEU A 130 0.85 4.89 -14.00
N GLY A 131 1.00 4.65 -15.31
CA GLY A 131 0.19 3.64 -16.00
C GLY A 131 0.41 2.25 -15.39
N LYS A 132 1.65 1.94 -15.00
CA LYS A 132 2.00 0.69 -14.32
C LYS A 132 1.39 0.59 -12.93
N VAL A 133 1.43 1.69 -12.16
CA VAL A 133 0.84 1.76 -10.82
C VAL A 133 -0.69 1.62 -10.89
N PHE A 134 -1.33 2.24 -11.88
CA PHE A 134 -2.76 2.14 -12.11
C PHE A 134 -3.20 0.69 -12.39
N ILE A 135 -2.45 -0.04 -13.23
CA ILE A 135 -2.72 -1.47 -13.49
C ILE A 135 -2.56 -2.30 -12.20
N LEU A 136 -1.54 -2.02 -11.37
CA LEU A 136 -1.40 -2.67 -10.06
C LEU A 136 -2.56 -2.35 -9.12
N ALA A 137 -3.08 -1.13 -9.14
CA ALA A 137 -4.26 -0.76 -8.36
C ALA A 137 -5.50 -1.55 -8.80
N LEU A 138 -5.68 -1.77 -10.12
CA LEU A 138 -6.74 -2.63 -10.64
C LEU A 138 -6.61 -4.08 -10.17
N TYR A 139 -5.38 -4.65 -10.19
CA TYR A 139 -5.16 -5.98 -9.63
C TYR A 139 -5.45 -6.04 -8.13
N THR A 140 -5.00 -5.03 -7.37
CA THR A 140 -5.24 -4.94 -5.92
C THR A 140 -6.74 -4.86 -5.63
N PHE A 141 -7.48 -4.05 -6.37
CA PHE A 141 -8.94 -3.95 -6.26
C PHE A 141 -9.65 -5.27 -6.60
N GLY A 142 -9.23 -5.94 -7.67
CA GLY A 142 -9.74 -7.27 -8.03
C GLY A 142 -9.48 -8.31 -6.93
N LEU A 143 -8.29 -8.31 -6.33
CA LEU A 143 -7.96 -9.18 -5.20
C LEU A 143 -8.83 -8.87 -3.97
N SER A 144 -9.16 -7.60 -3.71
CA SER A 144 -10.08 -7.23 -2.63
C SER A 144 -11.50 -7.77 -2.88
N ILE A 145 -12.01 -7.69 -4.12
CA ILE A 145 -13.31 -8.27 -4.48
C ILE A 145 -13.30 -9.79 -4.29
N LEU A 146 -12.28 -10.48 -4.82
CA LEU A 146 -12.15 -11.93 -4.68
C LEU A 146 -12.06 -12.35 -3.20
N GLY A 147 -11.30 -11.60 -2.38
CA GLY A 147 -11.20 -11.81 -0.95
C GLY A 147 -12.53 -11.62 -0.21
N ALA A 148 -13.32 -10.62 -0.61
CA ALA A 148 -14.65 -10.38 -0.06
C ALA A 148 -15.64 -11.50 -0.43
N LEU A 149 -15.64 -11.93 -1.69
CA LEU A 149 -16.48 -13.04 -2.19
C LEU A 149 -16.17 -14.37 -1.51
N ALA A 150 -14.92 -14.57 -1.06
CA ALA A 150 -14.51 -15.72 -0.25
C ALA A 150 -14.90 -15.58 1.24
N CYS A 151 -16.12 -15.12 1.51
CA CYS A 151 -16.70 -14.92 2.85
C CYS A 151 -15.85 -14.06 3.80
N GLY A 152 -15.07 -13.11 3.27
CA GLY A 152 -14.13 -12.27 4.03
C GLY A 152 -12.88 -13.00 4.57
N VAL A 153 -12.91 -14.33 4.73
CA VAL A 153 -11.72 -15.14 5.10
C VAL A 153 -10.61 -14.96 4.06
N GLY A 154 -10.98 -14.87 2.78
CA GLY A 154 -10.04 -14.57 1.71
C GLY A 154 -9.29 -13.24 1.90
N MET A 155 -9.90 -12.23 2.54
CA MET A 155 -9.22 -10.96 2.82
C MET A 155 -8.03 -11.13 3.77
N PHE A 156 -8.14 -11.98 4.79
CA PHE A 156 -7.02 -12.28 5.69
C PHE A 156 -5.88 -12.96 4.96
N TYR A 157 -6.17 -13.80 3.97
CA TYR A 157 -5.12 -14.43 3.18
C TYR A 157 -4.42 -13.43 2.26
N VAL A 158 -5.18 -12.59 1.52
CA VAL A 158 -4.60 -11.66 0.53
C VAL A 158 -3.92 -10.43 1.14
N ILE A 159 -4.14 -10.12 2.42
CA ILE A 159 -3.45 -9.00 3.09
C ILE A 159 -1.92 -9.14 3.02
N VAL A 160 -1.42 -10.38 3.14
CA VAL A 160 0.01 -10.71 3.10
C VAL A 160 0.61 -10.36 1.74
N PRO A 161 0.19 -10.95 0.61
CA PRO A 161 0.75 -10.61 -0.70
C PRO A 161 0.47 -9.17 -1.12
N VAL A 162 -0.67 -8.58 -0.73
CA VAL A 162 -0.97 -7.17 -1.04
C VAL A 162 -0.01 -6.22 -0.30
N SER A 163 0.37 -6.53 0.94
CA SER A 163 1.32 -5.71 1.70
C SER A 163 2.71 -5.61 1.06
N LEU A 164 3.08 -6.59 0.23
CA LEU A 164 4.37 -6.65 -0.48
C LEU A 164 4.36 -5.93 -1.84
N ILE A 165 3.19 -5.67 -2.42
CA ILE A 165 3.07 -5.05 -3.76
C ILE A 165 3.86 -3.73 -3.86
N PRO A 166 3.79 -2.79 -2.88
CA PRO A 166 4.59 -1.57 -2.95
C PRO A 166 6.10 -1.83 -3.03
N ALA A 167 6.60 -2.89 -2.41
CA ALA A 167 8.02 -3.23 -2.43
C ALA A 167 8.46 -3.77 -3.80
N PHE A 168 7.66 -4.66 -4.41
CA PHE A 168 7.91 -5.11 -5.78
C PHE A 168 7.78 -3.96 -6.79
N LEU A 169 6.84 -3.04 -6.59
CA LEU A 169 6.76 -1.81 -7.40
C LEU A 169 8.01 -0.93 -7.21
N ALA A 170 8.51 -0.80 -5.98
CA ALA A 170 9.68 0.01 -5.66
C ALA A 170 10.98 -0.51 -6.32
N PHE A 171 11.15 -1.83 -6.31
CA PHE A 171 12.46 -2.47 -6.51
C PHE A 171 12.54 -3.47 -7.67
N SER A 172 11.43 -3.79 -8.34
CA SER A 172 11.39 -4.69 -9.51
C SER A 172 10.75 -3.99 -10.72
N ASN A 173 11.20 -2.79 -11.06
CA ASN A 173 10.58 -1.94 -12.09
C ASN A 173 10.59 -2.54 -13.51
N GLU A 174 11.37 -3.57 -13.74
CA GLU A 174 11.45 -4.34 -14.98
C GLU A 174 10.31 -5.36 -15.14
N LEU A 175 9.71 -5.84 -14.06
CA LEU A 175 8.61 -6.81 -14.11
C LEU A 175 7.30 -6.15 -14.58
N SER A 176 6.48 -6.85 -15.34
CA SER A 176 5.11 -6.42 -15.61
C SER A 176 4.25 -6.39 -14.32
N PRO A 177 3.18 -5.59 -14.27
CA PRO A 177 2.28 -5.54 -13.11
C PRO A 177 1.77 -6.91 -12.64
N LEU A 178 1.44 -7.82 -13.57
CA LEU A 178 0.99 -9.17 -13.23
C LEU A 178 2.10 -10.02 -12.61
N GLU A 179 3.33 -9.88 -13.12
CA GLU A 179 4.50 -10.58 -12.59
C GLU A 179 4.83 -10.10 -11.17
N MET A 180 4.70 -8.80 -10.89
CA MET A 180 4.85 -8.26 -9.54
C MET A 180 3.83 -8.86 -8.56
N VAL A 181 2.57 -8.99 -8.98
CA VAL A 181 1.54 -9.63 -8.16
C VAL A 181 1.88 -11.10 -7.93
N LYS A 182 2.26 -11.85 -8.96
CA LYS A 182 2.69 -13.26 -8.81
C LYS A 182 3.89 -13.41 -7.88
N ALA A 183 4.87 -12.51 -7.99
CA ALA A 183 6.03 -12.45 -7.12
C ALA A 183 5.65 -12.17 -5.66
N SER A 184 4.70 -11.25 -5.42
CA SER A 184 4.20 -10.95 -4.07
C SER A 184 3.49 -12.15 -3.44
N PHE A 185 2.70 -12.90 -4.23
CA PHE A 185 2.12 -14.18 -3.79
C PHE A 185 3.18 -15.25 -3.51
N THR A 186 4.23 -15.32 -4.33
CA THR A 186 5.31 -16.30 -4.15
C THR A 186 6.04 -16.08 -2.83
N LEU A 187 6.48 -14.84 -2.57
CA LEU A 187 7.15 -14.49 -1.31
C LEU A 187 6.19 -14.57 -0.11
N GLY A 188 4.95 -14.09 -0.31
CA GLY A 188 3.89 -14.10 0.69
C GLY A 188 3.53 -15.51 1.14
N ASN A 189 3.36 -16.45 0.23
CA ASN A 189 3.00 -17.84 0.55
C ASN A 189 4.13 -18.57 1.27
N LYS A 190 5.38 -18.33 0.85
CA LYS A 190 6.54 -18.93 1.49
C LYS A 190 6.65 -18.54 2.96
N ASN A 191 6.37 -17.27 3.30
CA ASN A 191 6.61 -16.70 4.62
C ASN A 191 5.32 -16.17 5.28
N TRP A 192 4.19 -16.81 5.01
CA TRP A 192 2.87 -16.22 5.27
C TRP A 192 2.69 -15.77 6.71
N LEU A 193 2.97 -16.64 7.68
CA LEU A 193 2.80 -16.35 9.12
C LEU A 193 3.75 -15.24 9.59
N VAL A 194 4.98 -15.22 9.09
CA VAL A 194 5.98 -14.21 9.48
C VAL A 194 5.58 -12.84 8.95
N ILE A 195 5.20 -12.76 7.67
CA ILE A 195 4.78 -11.49 7.06
C ILE A 195 3.48 -11.01 7.69
N PHE A 196 2.50 -11.90 7.87
CA PHE A 196 1.25 -11.56 8.55
C PHE A 196 1.51 -10.99 9.95
N GLY A 197 2.33 -11.68 10.75
CA GLY A 197 2.72 -11.20 12.08
C GLY A 197 3.38 -9.83 12.03
N LEU A 198 4.33 -9.61 11.11
CA LEU A 198 5.04 -8.34 10.98
C LEU A 198 4.08 -7.20 10.62
N VAL A 199 3.21 -7.41 9.62
CA VAL A 199 2.18 -6.43 9.22
C VAL A 199 1.23 -6.14 10.37
N PHE A 200 0.75 -7.18 11.05
CA PHE A 200 -0.22 -7.05 12.14
C PHE A 200 0.36 -6.30 13.33
N VAL A 201 1.54 -6.72 13.83
CA VAL A 201 2.16 -6.11 15.02
C VAL A 201 2.59 -4.66 14.74
N THR A 202 3.20 -4.39 13.58
CA THR A 202 3.62 -3.02 13.26
C THR A 202 2.43 -2.10 12.96
N ALA A 203 1.33 -2.59 12.39
CA ALA A 203 0.09 -1.83 12.26
C ALA A 203 -0.51 -1.48 13.63
N PHE A 204 -0.50 -2.40 14.58
CA PHE A 204 -0.98 -2.14 15.94
C PHE A 204 -0.13 -1.09 16.66
N ILE A 205 1.20 -1.19 16.55
CA ILE A 205 2.12 -0.20 17.14
C ILE A 205 1.95 1.17 16.46
N ALA A 206 1.74 1.19 15.14
CA ALA A 206 1.48 2.41 14.39
C ALA A 206 0.22 3.14 14.87
N GLN A 207 -0.75 2.44 15.47
CA GLN A 207 -1.95 3.03 16.07
C GLN A 207 -1.74 3.56 17.50
N LEU A 208 -0.64 3.22 18.19
CA LEU A 208 -0.38 3.73 19.54
C LEU A 208 -0.22 5.25 19.61
N GLY A 209 0.02 5.90 18.47
CA GLY A 209 -0.06 7.36 18.34
C GLY A 209 -1.43 7.94 18.73
N PHE A 210 -2.49 7.14 18.81
CA PHE A 210 -3.79 7.55 19.32
C PHE A 210 -3.73 7.93 20.81
N VAL A 211 -2.86 7.27 21.58
CA VAL A 211 -2.61 7.57 23.00
C VAL A 211 -1.98 8.97 23.15
N LEU A 212 -1.27 9.46 22.14
CA LEU A 212 -0.68 10.79 22.07
C LEU A 212 -1.65 11.78 21.36
N CYS A 213 -2.89 11.89 21.87
CA CYS A 213 -3.88 12.88 21.46
C CYS A 213 -4.29 12.81 19.98
N CYS A 214 -4.38 11.61 19.38
CA CYS A 214 -4.72 11.35 17.97
C CYS A 214 -3.70 11.89 16.93
N VAL A 215 -3.01 13.00 17.22
CA VAL A 215 -1.98 13.60 16.36
C VAL A 215 -0.76 12.70 16.26
N GLY A 216 -0.44 11.95 17.33
CA GLY A 216 0.65 10.98 17.31
C GLY A 216 0.55 9.95 16.17
N VAL A 217 -0.66 9.61 15.73
CA VAL A 217 -0.88 8.68 14.60
C VAL A 217 -0.22 9.19 13.33
N LEU A 218 -0.18 10.52 13.12
CA LEU A 218 0.45 11.08 11.93
C LEU A 218 1.95 10.78 11.87
N PHE A 219 2.58 10.72 13.04
CA PHE A 219 4.01 10.43 13.16
C PHE A 219 4.31 8.93 13.21
N THR A 220 3.37 8.08 13.62
CA THR A 220 3.60 6.63 13.79
C THR A 220 3.02 5.77 12.67
N ALA A 221 2.05 6.24 11.89
CA ALA A 221 1.32 5.45 10.89
C ALA A 221 2.24 4.73 9.88
N MET A 222 3.28 5.42 9.42
CA MET A 222 4.17 4.88 8.38
C MET A 222 5.14 3.80 8.88
N LEU A 223 5.25 3.59 10.21
CA LEU A 223 5.97 2.44 10.75
C LEU A 223 5.45 1.13 10.18
N GLY A 224 4.14 1.00 9.98
CA GLY A 224 3.52 -0.21 9.41
C GLY A 224 3.92 -0.51 7.97
N LYS A 225 4.59 0.42 7.27
CA LYS A 225 5.09 0.24 5.90
C LYS A 225 6.56 -0.16 5.86
N VAL A 226 7.34 0.15 6.90
CA VAL A 226 8.80 -0.12 6.93
C VAL A 226 9.15 -1.60 6.80
N PRO A 227 8.47 -2.56 7.45
CA PRO A 227 8.83 -3.97 7.34
C PRO A 227 8.83 -4.52 5.91
N ALA A 228 7.98 -3.98 5.03
CA ALA A 228 7.92 -4.40 3.63
C ALA A 228 9.26 -4.20 2.89
N TYR A 229 10.06 -3.19 3.29
CA TYR A 229 11.41 -2.99 2.78
C TYR A 229 12.32 -4.17 3.13
N TYR A 230 12.39 -4.57 4.40
CA TYR A 230 13.24 -5.67 4.84
C TYR A 230 12.72 -7.04 4.39
N MET A 231 11.40 -7.23 4.30
CA MET A 231 10.81 -8.44 3.70
C MET A 231 11.29 -8.63 2.25
N TYR A 232 11.34 -7.55 1.47
CA TYR A 232 11.87 -7.60 0.11
C TYR A 232 13.40 -7.79 0.11
N LYS A 233 14.14 -7.02 0.91
CA LYS A 233 15.61 -7.11 1.00
C LYS A 233 16.08 -8.52 1.37
N ASP A 234 15.48 -9.11 2.39
CA ASP A 234 15.87 -10.43 2.88
C ASP A 234 15.26 -11.55 2.04
N GLY A 235 14.02 -11.40 1.59
CA GLY A 235 13.28 -12.46 0.88
C GLY A 235 13.54 -12.53 -0.63
N VAL A 236 13.97 -11.42 -1.23
CA VAL A 236 14.30 -11.31 -2.66
C VAL A 236 15.76 -10.85 -2.80
N GLY A 237 16.11 -9.73 -2.19
CA GLY A 237 17.38 -9.04 -2.43
C GLY A 237 17.28 -7.97 -3.50
N PHE A 238 18.30 -7.12 -3.56
CA PHE A 238 18.50 -6.18 -4.66
C PHE A 238 19.48 -6.83 -5.63
N GLU A 239 19.24 -6.72 -6.93
CA GLU A 239 20.32 -6.95 -7.89
C GLU A 239 21.44 -5.97 -7.49
N GLU A 240 22.67 -6.47 -7.32
CA GLU A 240 23.84 -5.60 -7.16
C GLU A 240 23.84 -4.68 -8.39
N GLU A 241 23.61 -3.39 -8.16
CA GLU A 241 23.93 -2.36 -9.14
C GLU A 241 25.46 -2.40 -9.27
N VAL A 242 25.95 -3.18 -10.24
CA VAL A 242 27.35 -3.19 -10.65
C VAL A 242 27.76 -1.78 -11.09
#